data_AF-A0A0F9KH96-F1
#
_entry.id   AF-A0A0F9KH96-F1
#
_cell.length_a   1.000
_cell.length_b   1.000
_cell.length_c   1.000
_cell.angle_alpha   90.00
_cell.angle_beta   90.00
_cell.angle_gamma   90.00
#
_symmetry.space_group_name_H-M   'P 1'
#
loop_
_entity.id
_entity.type
_entity.pdbx_description
1 polymer ?
#
loop_
_entity_poly.entity_id
_entity_poly.type
_entity_poly.pdbx_seq_one_letter_code
_entity_poly.pdbx_strand_id
1 'polypeptide(L)'
;MKQQTFPTWPDVAARLVSVAAGRAAADTIITGGIWVNVHTRETLPNHDIAIVAGRIAFVGPDASHCKGDTTQLIDAKGRYMIPGLCDGHMH
;
A
#
# COMPACT_ATOMS: atom_id res chain seq x y z
N MET A 1 4.98 17.61 14.03
CA MET A 1 4.29 17.04 12.84
C MET A 1 2.80 17.25 13.02
N LYS A 2 2.08 17.79 12.02
CA LYS A 2 0.61 17.78 12.07
C LYS A 2 0.17 16.35 11.76
N GLN A 3 -0.55 15.72 12.69
CA GLN A 3 -1.13 14.40 12.46
C GLN A 3 -2.21 14.56 11.41
N GLN A 4 -1.91 14.17 10.16
CA GLN A 4 -2.93 14.13 9.12
C GLN A 4 -3.86 12.98 9.43
N THR A 5 -5.12 13.30 9.71
CA THR A 5 -6.15 12.29 9.90
C THR A 5 -6.53 11.73 8.53
N PHE A 6 -6.31 10.43 8.33
CA PHE A 6 -6.82 9.75 7.14
C PHE A 6 -8.34 9.58 7.25
N PRO A 7 -9.09 9.66 6.14
CA PRO A 7 -10.53 9.41 6.14
C PRO A 7 -10.83 7.99 6.63
N THR A 8 -12.03 7.77 7.17
CA THR A 8 -12.42 6.43 7.64
C THR A 8 -12.51 5.46 6.46
N TRP A 9 -12.48 4.15 6.72
CA TRP A 9 -12.60 3.17 5.62
C TRP A 9 -13.91 3.33 4.83
N PRO A 10 -15.09 3.48 5.49
CA PRO A 10 -16.35 3.71 4.78
C PRO A 10 -16.32 4.91 3.83
N ASP A 11 -15.69 6.02 4.24
CA ASP A 11 -15.61 7.25 3.44
C ASP A 11 -14.90 7.06 2.09
N VAL A 12 -14.02 6.06 1.99
CA VAL A 12 -13.18 5.84 0.79
C VAL A 12 -13.31 4.44 0.20
N ALA A 13 -14.24 3.62 0.68
CA ALA A 13 -14.40 2.23 0.24
C ALA A 13 -14.58 2.11 -1.28
N ALA A 14 -15.45 2.93 -1.88
CA ALA A 14 -15.67 2.93 -3.33
C ALA A 14 -14.41 3.31 -4.13
N ARG A 15 -13.59 4.22 -3.61
CA ARG A 15 -12.32 4.62 -4.23
C ARG A 15 -11.29 3.50 -4.13
N LEU A 16 -11.17 2.84 -2.97
CA LEU A 16 -10.31 1.67 -2.78
C LEU A 16 -10.63 0.57 -3.80
N VAL A 17 -11.92 0.23 -3.95
CA VAL A 17 -12.38 -0.78 -4.91
C VAL A 17 -12.09 -0.37 -6.35
N SER A 18 -12.24 0.92 -6.68
CA SER A 18 -11.97 1.43 -8.03
C SER A 18 -10.48 1.38 -8.38
N VAL A 19 -9.59 1.70 -7.43
CA VAL A 19 -8.14 1.58 -7.61
C VAL A 19 -7.73 0.12 -7.74
N ALA A 20 -8.17 -0.74 -6.82
CA ALA A 20 -7.85 -2.18 -6.86
C ALA A 20 -8.25 -2.84 -8.19
N ALA A 21 -9.36 -2.39 -8.78
CA ALA A 21 -9.86 -2.88 -10.05
C ALA A 21 -9.30 -2.14 -11.30
N GLY A 22 -8.34 -1.23 -11.13
CA GLY A 22 -7.70 -0.50 -12.24
C GLY A 22 -8.58 0.54 -12.93
N ARG A 23 -9.70 0.94 -12.31
CA ARG A 23 -10.60 1.99 -12.84
C ARG A 23 -10.23 3.39 -12.37
N ALA A 24 -9.33 3.49 -11.38
CA ALA A 24 -8.82 4.74 -10.84
C ALA A 24 -7.34 4.59 -10.46
N ALA A 25 -6.61 5.70 -10.41
CA ALA A 25 -5.21 5.71 -10.04
C ALA A 25 -5.01 5.71 -8.51
N ALA A 26 -3.95 5.04 -8.06
CA ALA A 26 -3.42 5.13 -6.70
C ALA A 26 -2.66 6.45 -6.49
N ASP A 27 -2.59 6.91 -5.24
CA ASP A 27 -1.78 8.08 -4.88
C ASP A 27 -0.29 7.69 -4.83
N THR A 28 0.03 6.51 -4.28
CA THR A 28 1.38 5.96 -4.19
C THR A 28 1.38 4.48 -4.54
N ILE A 29 2.43 4.00 -5.21
CA ILE A 29 2.72 2.58 -5.38
C ILE A 29 4.15 2.31 -4.92
N ILE A 30 4.32 1.34 -4.04
CA ILE A 30 5.63 0.79 -3.67
C ILE A 30 5.85 -0.45 -4.53
N THR A 31 6.93 -0.51 -5.32
CA THR A 31 7.16 -1.57 -6.30
C THR A 31 8.37 -2.44 -5.98
N GLY A 32 8.34 -3.71 -6.42
CA GLY A 32 9.51 -4.59 -6.44
C GLY A 32 10.06 -4.93 -5.06
N GLY A 33 9.19 -4.99 -4.04
CA GLY A 33 9.57 -5.36 -2.68
C GLY A 33 9.34 -6.83 -2.37
N ILE A 34 9.82 -7.25 -1.20
CA ILE A 34 9.48 -8.54 -0.59
C ILE A 34 8.41 -8.27 0.46
N TRP A 35 7.17 -8.65 0.18
CA TRP A 35 6.08 -8.49 1.14
C TRP A 35 6.19 -9.53 2.25
N VAL A 36 6.28 -9.07 3.49
CA VAL A 36 6.22 -9.93 4.67
C VAL A 36 4.75 -10.09 5.07
N ASN A 37 4.15 -11.20 4.65
CA ASN A 37 2.80 -11.55 5.07
C ASN A 37 2.84 -12.14 6.48
N VAL A 38 2.67 -11.28 7.48
CA VAL A 38 2.70 -11.66 8.91
C VAL A 38 1.56 -12.60 9.31
N HIS A 39 0.48 -12.68 8.52
CA HIS A 39 -0.62 -13.60 8.79
C HIS A 39 -0.25 -15.05 8.43
N THR A 40 0.36 -15.26 7.26
CA THR A 40 0.76 -16.59 6.78
C THR A 40 2.20 -16.97 7.13
N ARG A 41 3.01 -16.00 7.58
CA ARG A 41 4.45 -16.12 7.86
C ARG A 41 5.32 -16.31 6.60
N GLU A 42 4.83 -15.85 5.46
CA GLU A 42 5.54 -15.93 4.17
C GLU A 42 6.30 -14.64 3.87
N THR A 43 7.41 -14.77 3.13
CA THR A 43 8.10 -13.66 2.48
C THR A 43 7.91 -13.78 0.98
N LEU A 44 7.05 -12.94 0.43
CA LEU A 44 6.61 -13.01 -0.97
C LEU A 44 7.40 -12.00 -1.80
N PRO A 45 8.37 -12.44 -2.63
CA PRO A 45 9.16 -11.54 -3.47
C PRO A 45 8.34 -10.94 -4.60
N ASN A 46 8.87 -9.88 -5.23
CA ASN A 46 8.30 -9.23 -6.40
C ASN A 46 6.83 -8.83 -6.20
N HIS A 47 6.54 -8.23 -5.05
CA HIS A 47 5.22 -7.69 -4.75
C HIS A 47 5.24 -6.17 -4.72
N ASP A 48 4.13 -5.61 -5.16
CA ASP A 48 3.81 -4.20 -5.15
C ASP A 48 2.67 -3.92 -4.17
N ILE A 49 2.63 -2.69 -3.66
CA ILE A 49 1.57 -2.20 -2.76
C ILE A 49 1.05 -0.88 -3.33
N ALA A 50 -0.25 -0.81 -3.65
CA ALA A 50 -0.92 0.41 -4.07
C ALA A 50 -1.69 1.04 -2.91
N ILE A 51 -1.53 2.36 -2.73
CA ILE A 51 -2.07 3.14 -1.62
C ILE A 51 -2.89 4.30 -2.17
N VAL A 52 -4.08 4.51 -1.63
CA VAL A 52 -4.94 5.65 -1.96
C VAL A 52 -5.64 6.16 -0.69
N ALA A 53 -5.72 7.48 -0.53
CA ALA A 53 -6.30 8.15 0.64
C ALA A 53 -5.73 7.63 1.98
N GLY A 54 -4.43 7.33 2.01
CA GLY A 54 -3.74 6.79 3.19
C GLY A 54 -4.09 5.35 3.56
N ARG A 55 -4.74 4.60 2.66
CA ARG A 55 -5.15 3.21 2.87
C ARG A 55 -4.66 2.31 1.74
N ILE A 56 -4.36 1.06 2.08
CA ILE A 56 -3.92 0.05 1.10
C ILE A 56 -5.13 -0.34 0.23
N ALA A 57 -5.02 -0.16 -1.08
CA ALA A 57 -6.02 -0.56 -2.06
C ALA A 57 -5.73 -1.95 -2.64
N PHE A 58 -4.45 -2.27 -2.86
CA PHE A 58 -4.02 -3.49 -3.53
C PHE A 58 -2.65 -3.94 -3.02
N VAL A 59 -2.46 -5.26 -2.93
CA VAL A 59 -1.17 -5.93 -2.69
C VAL A 59 -1.10 -7.12 -3.64
N GLY A 60 -0.04 -7.22 -4.44
CA GLY A 60 0.10 -8.30 -5.40
C GLY A 60 1.34 -8.17 -6.29
N PRO A 61 1.58 -9.11 -7.21
CA PRO A 61 2.83 -9.17 -7.98
C PRO A 61 3.07 -7.99 -8.94
N ASP A 62 2.00 -7.31 -9.38
CA ASP A 62 2.07 -6.17 -10.28
C ASP A 62 0.92 -5.20 -9.97
N ALA A 63 1.26 -3.97 -9.60
CA ALA A 63 0.29 -2.89 -9.37
C ALA A 63 0.23 -1.89 -10.54
N SER A 64 0.80 -2.21 -11.71
CA SER A 64 0.85 -1.32 -12.88
C SER A 64 -0.52 -0.82 -13.33
N HIS A 65 -1.58 -1.62 -13.17
CA HIS A 65 -2.96 -1.23 -13.47
C HIS A 65 -3.52 -0.15 -12.53
N CYS A 66 -2.90 0.06 -11.37
CA CYS A 66 -3.25 1.12 -10.44
C CYS A 66 -2.52 2.45 -10.75
N LYS A 67 -1.58 2.47 -11.70
CA LYS A 67 -0.73 3.65 -11.97
C LYS A 67 -1.46 4.68 -12.84
N GLY A 68 -1.39 5.95 -12.43
CA GLY A 68 -1.76 7.10 -13.24
C GLY A 68 -0.64 8.14 -13.32
N ASP A 69 -0.89 9.22 -14.05
CA ASP A 69 0.11 10.26 -14.36
C ASP A 69 0.68 10.94 -13.11
N THR A 70 -0.11 11.03 -12.04
CA THR A 70 0.27 11.68 -10.77
C THR A 70 0.65 10.70 -9.67
N THR A 71 0.67 9.39 -9.96
CA THR A 71 0.99 8.37 -8.95
C THR A 71 2.46 8.46 -8.56
N GLN A 72 2.74 8.61 -7.27
CA GLN A 72 4.09 8.53 -6.74
C GLN A 72 4.58 7.07 -6.76
N LEU A 73 5.75 6.83 -7.35
CA LEU A 73 6.38 5.51 -7.33
C LEU A 73 7.53 5.47 -6.32
N ILE A 74 7.58 4.41 -5.53
CA ILE A 74 8.66 4.12 -4.58
C ILE A 74 9.22 2.74 -4.93
N ASP A 75 10.43 2.70 -5.49
CA ASP A 75 11.12 1.44 -5.76
C ASP A 75 11.75 0.87 -4.47
N ALA A 76 11.23 -0.27 -4.01
CA ALA A 76 11.71 -0.95 -2.82
C ALA A 76 13.05 -1.67 -3.04
N LYS A 77 13.51 -1.86 -4.29
CA LYS A 77 14.79 -2.49 -4.64
C LYS A 77 15.00 -3.85 -3.97
N GLY A 78 13.96 -4.68 -3.93
CA GLY A 78 13.99 -6.00 -3.29
C GLY A 78 14.06 -5.98 -1.76
N ARG A 79 13.83 -4.83 -1.11
CA ARG A 79 13.79 -4.75 0.36
C ARG A 79 12.50 -5.34 0.93
N TYR A 80 12.56 -5.72 2.21
CA TYR A 80 11.41 -6.20 2.97
C TYR A 80 10.42 -5.08 3.28
N MET A 81 9.15 -5.32 2.96
CA MET A 81 8.03 -4.45 3.27
C MET A 81 7.22 -5.08 4.40
N ILE A 82 7.24 -4.44 5.57
CA ILE A 82 6.52 -4.87 6.77
C ILE A 82 5.43 -3.85 7.12
N PRO A 83 4.38 -4.26 7.84
CA PRO A 83 3.56 -3.30 8.57
C PRO A 83 4.44 -2.42 9.48
N GLY A 84 4.03 -1.17 9.67
CA GLY A 84 4.69 -0.28 10.63
C GLY A 84 4.73 -0.91 12.01
N LEU A 85 5.85 -0.75 12.72
CA LEU A 85 6.02 -1.28 14.06
C LEU A 85 5.04 -0.57 15.02
N CYS A 86 4.40 -1.36 15.87
CA CYS A 86 3.54 -0.87 16.94
C CYS A 86 4.24 -1.12 18.26
N ASP A 87 4.54 -0.05 18.99
CA ASP A 87 5.05 -0.14 20.36
C ASP A 87 3.88 -0.11 21.35
N GLY A 88 3.68 -1.22 22.05
CA GLY A 88 2.61 -1.36 23.03
C GLY A 88 2.93 -0.73 24.39
N HIS A 89 4.19 -0.40 24.65
CA HIS A 89 4.62 0.14 25.95
C HIS A 89 6.03 0.76 25.91
N MET A 90 6.10 2.07 26.16
CA MET A 90 7.33 2.84 26.33
C MET A 90 7.28 3.70 27.60
N HIS A 91 8.45 4.07 28.13
CA HIS A 91 8.61 5.05 29.20
C HIS A 91 8.93 6.44 28.63
#